data_AF-V5SFF9-F1
#
_entry.id   AF-V5SFF9-F1
#
_cell.length_a   1.000
_cell.length_b   1.000
_cell.length_c   1.000
_cell.angle_alpha   90.00
_cell.angle_beta   90.00
_cell.angle_gamma   90.00
#
_symmetry.space_group_name_H-M   'P 1'
#
loop_
_entity.id
_entity.type
_entity.pdbx_description
1 polymer ?
#
loop_
_entity_poly.entity_id
_entity_poly.type
_entity_poly.pdbx_seq_one_letter_code
_entity_poly.pdbx_strand_id
1 'polypeptide(L)'
;MTDASSPLPAPNLMPLMRYRDLAEAMIWLERAFGFEKQIAVSDNDGAAIYGQMTYRGSLMMMGAVRDTDLDKLMRQPDEVGDVETQSCYIVVEDADAHYARAVEAGAEIVLEIKSDGLGRRGYSCRDPQGHIWNFGTYNPAKGLAPVAAVACDAAPYVSADTPSAASRFRTPFATAAALLLAVGAGTWLFADSIKTDLAQRFAQEQTAEAEAAYAELAKVRAEKRAADAKVAELNQKLEAASGARRADDSAALQAEMARAEKAEAEKSEAENVLAKAESARRDAEAEVAALKAELDRERVAAKTASAQRQSEEADAKQAGLVAKRLQDELAETRSARLKAEAETVTLKAELERQQIALDTANEAKRISEEKLAVQTATATAAEALAHKMAQTAARADAAPPPAAPSPAVEAFAQTAVPATPPGGAHDIETSATGPATTAANATDDAKAAPRPRKAGKRTARRNTFRRAAAARADQTHPPTYVVNLRDVPWPYSAWYK
;
A
#
# COMPACT_ATOMS: atom_id res chain seq x y z
N MET A 1 14.49 -0.14 6.90
CA MET A 1 13.88 -0.63 5.66
C MET A 1 14.01 -2.15 5.66
N THR A 2 13.02 -2.84 6.21
CA THR A 2 13.00 -4.32 6.31
C THR A 2 11.99 -4.85 5.30
N ASP A 3 12.53 -5.44 4.24
CA ASP A 3 11.99 -6.54 3.44
C ASP A 3 10.47 -6.61 3.22
N ALA A 4 9.97 -5.91 2.19
CA ALA A 4 8.55 -5.84 1.82
C ALA A 4 8.18 -6.76 0.63
N SER A 5 8.91 -7.85 0.41
CA SER A 5 8.60 -8.81 -0.66
C SER A 5 8.42 -10.21 -0.09
N SER A 6 7.19 -10.52 0.35
CA SER A 6 6.81 -11.90 0.63
C SER A 6 6.65 -12.67 -0.68
N PRO A 7 7.26 -13.86 -0.85
CA PRO A 7 7.08 -14.70 -2.04
C PRO A 7 5.73 -15.44 -1.92
N LEU A 8 4.67 -14.76 -2.37
CA LEU A 8 3.26 -14.89 -1.97
C LEU A 8 2.72 -16.33 -1.85
N PRO A 9 2.00 -16.63 -0.75
CA PRO A 9 0.58 -16.90 -0.93
C PRO A 9 -0.34 -16.15 0.07
N ALA A 10 -1.51 -15.80 -0.48
CA ALA A 10 -2.76 -15.27 0.09
C ALA A 10 -2.83 -13.78 0.48
N PRO A 11 -3.96 -13.11 0.15
CA PRO A 11 -4.55 -12.95 -1.18
C PRO A 11 -3.81 -11.87 -1.98
N ASN A 12 -3.58 -12.11 -3.27
CA ASN A 12 -2.78 -11.22 -4.12
C ASN A 12 -3.66 -10.25 -4.95
N LEU A 13 -4.98 -10.44 -4.88
CA LEU A 13 -6.00 -9.55 -5.43
C LEU A 13 -7.01 -9.28 -4.34
N MET A 14 -7.24 -8.01 -4.03
CA MET A 14 -8.18 -7.57 -3.02
C MET A 14 -9.03 -6.45 -3.64
N PRO A 15 -10.34 -6.65 -3.81
CA PRO A 15 -11.21 -5.57 -4.25
C PRO A 15 -11.16 -4.43 -3.22
N LEU A 16 -11.18 -3.21 -3.74
CA LEU A 16 -11.32 -1.98 -2.95
C LEU A 16 -12.69 -1.40 -3.23
N MET A 17 -13.53 -1.33 -2.20
CA MET A 17 -14.87 -0.75 -2.31
C MET A 17 -15.00 0.49 -1.45
N ARG A 18 -15.82 1.44 -1.90
CA ARG A 18 -15.96 2.75 -1.27
C ARG A 18 -17.40 2.93 -0.83
N TYR A 19 -17.60 3.31 0.43
CA TYR A 19 -18.91 3.49 1.04
C TYR A 19 -19.00 4.90 1.64
N ARG A 20 -20.17 5.55 1.58
CA ARG A 20 -20.42 6.82 2.29
C ARG A 20 -20.50 6.58 3.79
N ASP A 21 -21.25 5.57 4.22
CA ASP A 21 -21.22 5.06 5.60
C ASP A 21 -20.48 3.72 5.66
N LEU A 22 -19.18 3.78 5.93
CA LEU A 22 -18.33 2.60 5.99
C LEU A 22 -18.64 1.72 7.21
N ALA A 23 -18.95 2.32 8.36
CA ALA A 23 -19.17 1.58 9.60
C ALA A 23 -20.46 0.74 9.50
N GLU A 24 -21.53 1.34 8.99
CA GLU A 24 -22.79 0.65 8.74
C GLU A 24 -22.62 -0.45 7.69
N ALA A 25 -21.93 -0.16 6.59
CA ALA A 25 -21.65 -1.17 5.56
C ALA A 25 -20.93 -2.40 6.12
N MET A 26 -19.88 -2.20 6.93
CA MET A 26 -19.15 -3.32 7.53
C MET A 26 -20.02 -4.16 8.49
N ILE A 27 -20.88 -3.52 9.28
CA ILE A 27 -21.83 -4.23 10.16
C ILE A 27 -22.86 -5.01 9.33
N TRP A 28 -23.37 -4.39 8.27
CA TRP A 28 -24.36 -5.01 7.40
C TRP A 28 -23.77 -6.21 6.66
N LEU A 29 -22.56 -6.11 6.10
CA LEU A 29 -21.90 -7.22 5.40
C LEU A 29 -21.58 -8.39 6.32
N GLU A 30 -21.21 -8.12 7.57
CA GLU A 30 -21.05 -9.15 8.60
C GLU A 30 -22.37 -9.88 8.85
N ARG A 31 -23.47 -9.13 9.03
CA ARG A 31 -24.81 -9.67 9.29
C ARG A 31 -25.41 -10.41 8.09
N ALA A 32 -25.36 -9.83 6.90
CA ALA A 32 -26.03 -10.31 5.69
C ALA A 32 -25.25 -11.44 5.00
N PHE A 33 -23.94 -11.26 4.84
CA PHE A 33 -23.11 -12.17 4.03
C PHE A 33 -22.12 -12.98 4.87
N GLY A 34 -21.93 -12.64 6.15
CA GLY A 34 -21.03 -13.40 7.03
C GLY A 34 -19.56 -13.07 6.84
N PHE A 35 -19.24 -11.86 6.38
CA PHE A 35 -17.88 -11.36 6.46
C PHE A 35 -17.43 -11.20 7.91
N GLU A 36 -16.14 -11.33 8.15
CA GLU A 36 -15.51 -11.09 9.44
C GLU A 36 -14.67 -9.82 9.36
N LYS A 37 -14.80 -8.94 10.37
CA LYS A 37 -13.97 -7.72 10.44
C LYS A 37 -12.55 -8.10 10.83
N GLN A 38 -11.58 -7.70 10.01
CA GLN A 38 -10.16 -7.88 10.31
C GLN A 38 -9.55 -6.60 10.88
N ILE A 39 -9.79 -5.46 10.22
CA ILE A 39 -9.30 -4.15 10.62
C ILE A 39 -10.42 -3.13 10.41
N ALA A 40 -10.57 -2.18 11.33
CA ALA A 40 -11.41 -1.01 11.17
C ALA A 40 -10.68 0.21 11.75
N VAL A 41 -10.31 1.15 10.91
CA VAL A 41 -9.58 2.37 11.27
C VAL A 41 -10.54 3.54 11.28
N SER A 42 -10.46 4.35 12.33
CA SER A 42 -11.26 5.57 12.49
C SER A 42 -10.37 6.80 12.46
N ASP A 43 -10.93 7.94 12.05
CA ASP A 43 -10.27 9.24 12.19
C ASP A 43 -10.33 9.76 13.65
N ASN A 44 -9.77 10.97 13.88
CA ASN A 44 -9.76 11.59 15.20
C ASN A 44 -11.16 11.93 15.73
N ASP A 45 -12.15 12.02 14.85
CA ASP A 45 -13.55 12.30 15.18
C ASP A 45 -14.35 11.01 15.40
N GLY A 46 -13.70 9.84 15.27
CA GLY A 46 -14.29 8.52 15.49
C GLY A 46 -15.04 7.95 14.29
N ALA A 47 -15.00 8.61 13.13
CA ALA A 47 -15.63 8.09 11.91
C ALA A 47 -14.75 7.01 11.28
N ALA A 48 -15.34 5.86 10.90
CA ALA A 48 -14.62 4.82 10.19
C ALA A 48 -14.18 5.32 8.81
N ILE A 49 -12.88 5.28 8.53
CA ILE A 49 -12.29 5.77 7.27
C ILE A 49 -11.73 4.66 6.41
N TYR A 50 -11.37 3.53 7.01
CA TYR A 50 -10.82 2.37 6.32
C TYR A 50 -11.19 1.08 7.05
N GLY A 51 -11.43 0.02 6.29
CA GLY A 51 -11.79 -1.29 6.82
C GLY A 51 -11.18 -2.40 5.98
N GLN A 52 -10.95 -3.54 6.63
CA GLN A 52 -10.67 -4.80 5.98
C GLN A 52 -11.65 -5.84 6.49
N MET A 53 -12.23 -6.59 5.55
CA MET A 53 -13.11 -7.70 5.87
C MET A 53 -12.61 -8.96 5.19
N THR A 54 -12.72 -10.08 5.89
CA THR A 54 -12.34 -11.39 5.40
C THR A 54 -13.55 -12.28 5.21
N TYR A 55 -13.52 -13.11 4.18
CA TYR A 55 -14.52 -14.15 3.96
C TYR A 55 -13.86 -15.40 3.39
N ARG A 56 -13.88 -16.49 4.17
CA ARG A 56 -13.36 -17.82 3.78
C ARG A 56 -11.97 -17.78 3.11
N GLY A 57 -11.05 -16.98 3.67
CA GLY A 57 -9.68 -16.83 3.17
C GLY A 57 -9.49 -15.78 2.07
N SER A 58 -10.56 -15.08 1.67
CA SER A 58 -10.50 -13.88 0.84
C SER A 58 -10.41 -12.62 1.72
N LEU A 59 -9.85 -11.55 1.18
CA LEU A 59 -9.75 -10.24 1.85
C LEU A 59 -10.27 -9.15 0.92
N MET A 60 -11.07 -8.26 1.48
CA MET A 60 -11.56 -7.06 0.82
C MET A 60 -11.09 -5.83 1.60
N MET A 61 -10.69 -4.81 0.87
CA MET A 61 -10.40 -3.49 1.41
C MET A 61 -11.60 -2.58 1.21
N MET A 62 -11.87 -1.75 2.19
CA MET A 62 -13.00 -0.84 2.19
C MET A 62 -12.54 0.54 2.65
N GLY A 63 -13.10 1.60 2.08
CA GLY A 63 -12.79 2.97 2.50
C GLY A 63 -14.00 3.89 2.48
N ALA A 64 -13.98 4.92 3.32
CA ALA A 64 -15.06 5.91 3.37
C ALA A 64 -14.89 6.96 2.27
N VAL A 65 -15.95 7.31 1.54
CA VAL A 65 -15.98 8.39 0.54
C VAL A 65 -15.73 9.74 1.24
N ARG A 66 -14.65 10.46 0.88
CA ARG A 66 -14.20 11.67 1.60
C ARG A 66 -13.53 12.72 0.70
N ASP A 67 -13.93 12.83 -0.56
CA ASP A 67 -13.36 13.78 -1.54
C ASP A 67 -11.83 13.65 -1.72
N THR A 68 -11.33 12.42 -1.65
CA THR A 68 -9.92 12.10 -1.92
C THR A 68 -9.64 12.07 -3.42
N ASP A 69 -8.36 12.06 -3.82
CA ASP A 69 -7.99 11.90 -5.24
C ASP A 69 -8.54 10.60 -5.85
N LEU A 70 -8.70 9.54 -5.06
CA LEU A 70 -9.35 8.30 -5.51
C LEU A 70 -10.85 8.49 -5.73
N ASP A 71 -11.52 9.28 -4.88
CA ASP A 71 -12.96 9.57 -5.03
C ASP A 71 -13.25 10.35 -6.32
N LYS A 72 -12.30 11.12 -6.83
CA LYS A 72 -12.44 11.78 -8.15
C LYS A 72 -12.50 10.78 -9.30
N LEU A 73 -11.88 9.60 -9.13
CA LEU A 73 -11.74 8.55 -10.14
C LEU A 73 -12.78 7.43 -10.00
N MET A 74 -13.55 7.41 -8.92
CA MET A 74 -14.60 6.42 -8.67
C MET A 74 -15.96 7.12 -8.58
N ARG A 75 -17.04 6.39 -8.87
CA ARG A 75 -18.41 6.84 -8.65
C ARG A 75 -19.16 5.82 -7.82
N GLN A 76 -20.05 6.31 -6.97
CA GLN A 76 -20.96 5.46 -6.21
C GLN A 76 -22.13 5.02 -7.12
N PRO A 77 -22.77 3.87 -6.86
CA PRO A 77 -23.84 3.33 -7.72
C PRO A 77 -24.95 4.34 -8.01
N ASP A 78 -25.41 5.07 -6.99
CA ASP A 78 -26.47 6.08 -7.07
C ASP A 78 -26.10 7.29 -7.97
N GLU A 79 -24.81 7.58 -8.12
CA GLU A 79 -24.30 8.70 -8.93
C GLU A 79 -24.32 8.40 -10.44
N VAL A 80 -24.50 7.13 -10.82
CA VAL A 80 -24.47 6.66 -12.21
C VAL A 80 -25.74 5.93 -12.63
N GLY A 81 -26.83 6.08 -11.86
CA GLY A 81 -28.13 5.47 -12.18
C GLY A 81 -28.24 4.01 -11.71
N ASP A 82 -27.74 3.74 -10.51
CA ASP A 82 -27.74 2.44 -9.85
C ASP A 82 -27.00 1.35 -10.63
N VAL A 83 -26.10 1.72 -11.55
CA VAL A 83 -25.23 0.77 -12.25
C VAL A 83 -23.92 0.64 -11.51
N GLU A 84 -23.33 -0.55 -11.56
CA GLU A 84 -22.08 -0.85 -10.90
C GLU A 84 -20.99 -1.12 -11.94
N THR A 85 -19.85 -0.46 -11.78
CA THR A 85 -18.71 -0.59 -12.71
C THR A 85 -17.75 -1.69 -12.27
N GLN A 86 -17.85 -2.13 -11.02
CA GLN A 86 -17.08 -3.22 -10.45
C GLN A 86 -17.93 -4.05 -9.49
N SER A 87 -18.00 -5.37 -9.69
CA SER A 87 -18.65 -6.27 -8.73
C SER A 87 -17.74 -7.40 -8.30
N CYS A 88 -18.05 -7.98 -7.14
CA CYS A 88 -17.37 -9.17 -6.63
C CYS A 88 -18.21 -10.42 -6.89
N TYR A 89 -17.53 -11.55 -7.17
CA TYR A 89 -18.13 -12.87 -7.12
C TYR A 89 -17.55 -13.66 -5.95
N ILE A 90 -18.41 -14.09 -5.04
CA ILE A 90 -18.03 -14.78 -3.81
C ILE A 90 -18.52 -16.22 -3.87
N VAL A 91 -17.56 -17.14 -3.71
CA VAL A 91 -17.88 -18.57 -3.64
C VAL A 91 -18.46 -18.89 -2.27
N VAL A 92 -19.69 -19.39 -2.26
CA VAL A 92 -20.40 -19.84 -1.05
C VAL A 92 -20.60 -21.34 -1.10
N GLU A 93 -20.66 -21.97 0.07
CA GLU A 93 -20.85 -23.43 0.18
C GLU A 93 -22.29 -23.83 -0.06
N ASP A 94 -23.23 -23.05 0.48
CA ASP A 94 -24.67 -23.22 0.32
C ASP A 94 -25.27 -21.88 -0.13
N ALA A 95 -25.63 -21.79 -1.42
CA ALA A 95 -26.21 -20.58 -1.98
C ALA A 95 -27.65 -20.34 -1.53
N ASP A 96 -28.42 -21.37 -1.22
CA ASP A 96 -29.79 -21.24 -0.75
C ASP A 96 -29.84 -20.65 0.67
N ALA A 97 -29.00 -21.18 1.57
CA ALA A 97 -28.87 -20.64 2.92
C ALA A 97 -28.32 -19.20 2.91
N HIS A 98 -27.33 -18.92 2.05
CA HIS A 98 -26.77 -17.57 1.92
C HIS A 98 -27.78 -16.59 1.32
N TYR A 99 -28.59 -17.03 0.35
CA TYR A 99 -29.68 -16.23 -0.21
C TYR A 99 -30.74 -15.89 0.83
N ALA A 100 -31.22 -16.87 1.59
CA ALA A 100 -32.23 -16.64 2.63
C ALA A 100 -31.74 -15.64 3.68
N ARG A 101 -30.47 -15.76 4.10
CA ARG A 101 -29.83 -14.82 5.03
C ARG A 101 -29.73 -13.40 4.47
N ALA A 102 -29.37 -13.25 3.20
CA ALA A 102 -29.29 -11.95 2.55
C ALA A 102 -30.66 -11.26 2.47
N VAL A 103 -31.70 -12.02 2.10
CA VAL A 103 -33.10 -11.54 2.07
C VAL A 103 -33.54 -11.11 3.48
N GLU A 104 -33.29 -11.93 4.50
CA GLU A 104 -33.62 -11.60 5.90
C GLU A 104 -32.90 -10.34 6.39
N ALA A 105 -31.66 -10.11 5.95
CA ALA A 105 -30.88 -8.93 6.29
C ALA A 105 -31.26 -7.67 5.50
N GLY A 106 -32.21 -7.77 4.56
CA GLY A 106 -32.73 -6.67 3.75
C GLY A 106 -31.96 -6.37 2.47
N ALA A 107 -31.21 -7.34 1.92
CA ALA A 107 -30.56 -7.18 0.62
C ALA A 107 -31.60 -7.09 -0.50
N GLU A 108 -31.39 -6.20 -1.48
CA GLU A 108 -32.25 -6.11 -2.67
C GLU A 108 -31.81 -7.18 -3.67
N ILE A 109 -32.64 -8.19 -3.93
CA ILE A 109 -32.33 -9.22 -4.91
C ILE A 109 -32.56 -8.68 -6.32
N VAL A 110 -31.49 -8.53 -7.10
CA VAL A 110 -31.55 -8.05 -8.49
C VAL A 110 -31.54 -9.19 -9.50
N LEU A 111 -30.91 -10.32 -9.16
CA LEU A 111 -30.99 -11.55 -9.93
C LEU A 111 -31.34 -12.70 -8.98
N GLU A 112 -32.54 -13.25 -9.17
CA GLU A 112 -33.04 -14.37 -8.37
C GLU A 112 -32.10 -15.57 -8.38
N ILE A 113 -32.13 -16.33 -7.29
CA ILE A 113 -31.33 -17.55 -7.19
C ILE A 113 -31.74 -18.56 -8.25
N LYS A 114 -30.78 -18.96 -9.08
CA LYS A 114 -30.99 -19.91 -10.18
C LYS A 114 -29.99 -21.04 -10.13
N SER A 115 -30.39 -22.18 -10.69
CA SER A 115 -29.47 -23.28 -11.00
C SER A 115 -29.03 -23.20 -12.45
N ASP A 116 -27.78 -23.55 -12.72
CA ASP A 116 -27.18 -23.55 -14.06
C ASP A 116 -27.37 -24.88 -14.82
N GLY A 117 -28.24 -25.77 -14.33
CA GLY A 117 -28.48 -27.09 -14.92
C GLY A 117 -27.40 -28.14 -14.60
N LEU A 118 -26.27 -27.74 -14.01
CA LEU A 118 -25.19 -28.61 -13.54
C LEU A 118 -25.17 -28.72 -12.00
N GLY A 119 -26.27 -28.34 -11.35
CA GLY A 119 -26.44 -28.37 -9.91
C GLY A 119 -25.69 -27.25 -9.17
N ARG A 120 -25.02 -26.33 -9.88
CA ARG A 120 -24.46 -25.12 -9.27
C ARG A 120 -25.57 -24.09 -9.16
N ARG A 121 -25.45 -23.22 -8.18
CA ARG A 121 -26.46 -22.19 -7.88
C ARG A 121 -25.78 -20.86 -7.65
N GLY A 122 -26.47 -19.78 -8.01
CA GLY A 122 -26.01 -18.43 -7.74
C GLY A 122 -27.11 -17.40 -7.88
N TYR A 123 -26.85 -16.21 -7.33
CA TYR A 123 -27.75 -15.07 -7.32
C TYR A 123 -26.94 -13.77 -7.24
N SER A 124 -27.61 -12.64 -7.49
CA SER A 124 -27.01 -11.32 -7.31
C SER A 124 -27.95 -10.39 -6.54
N CYS A 125 -27.37 -9.55 -5.70
CA CYS A 125 -28.12 -8.60 -4.87
C CYS A 125 -27.37 -7.28 -4.72
N ARG A 126 -28.07 -6.24 -4.25
CA ARG A 126 -27.47 -5.00 -3.79
C ARG A 126 -27.38 -4.94 -2.28
N ASP A 127 -26.33 -4.30 -1.80
CA ASP A 127 -26.26 -3.84 -0.41
C ASP A 127 -27.01 -2.50 -0.23
N PRO A 128 -27.12 -1.97 1.00
CA PRO A 128 -27.87 -0.75 1.28
C PRO A 128 -27.36 0.51 0.55
N GLN A 129 -26.13 0.51 0.03
CA GLN A 129 -25.56 1.62 -0.72
C GLN A 129 -25.50 1.33 -2.23
N GLY A 130 -26.15 0.25 -2.67
CA GLY A 130 -26.40 -0.03 -4.08
C GLY A 130 -25.34 -0.89 -4.76
N HIS A 131 -24.27 -1.29 -4.07
CA HIS A 131 -23.20 -2.09 -4.68
C HIS A 131 -23.68 -3.49 -5.04
N ILE A 132 -23.32 -3.97 -6.22
CA ILE A 132 -23.73 -5.30 -6.71
C ILE A 132 -22.78 -6.38 -6.21
N TRP A 133 -23.37 -7.38 -5.57
CA TRP A 133 -22.71 -8.58 -5.08
C TRP A 133 -23.22 -9.81 -5.82
N ASN A 134 -22.31 -10.70 -6.20
CA ASN A 134 -22.65 -11.97 -6.85
C ASN A 134 -22.20 -13.13 -5.96
N PHE A 135 -23.08 -14.09 -5.74
CA PHE A 135 -22.80 -15.27 -4.92
C PHE A 135 -23.09 -16.53 -5.71
N GLY A 136 -22.29 -17.57 -5.48
CA GLY A 136 -22.62 -18.89 -6.02
C GLY A 136 -21.73 -20.01 -5.55
N THR A 137 -22.13 -21.24 -5.86
CA THR A 137 -21.40 -22.46 -5.50
C THR A 137 -20.33 -22.83 -6.53
N TYR A 138 -20.31 -22.18 -7.69
CA TYR A 138 -19.27 -22.38 -8.68
C TYR A 138 -17.95 -21.76 -8.20
N ASN A 139 -16.89 -22.58 -8.12
CA ASN A 139 -15.54 -22.10 -7.81
C ASN A 139 -14.68 -22.04 -9.09
N PRO A 140 -14.43 -20.84 -9.65
CA PRO A 140 -13.65 -20.71 -10.89
C PRO A 140 -12.17 -21.08 -10.73
N ALA A 141 -11.61 -21.01 -9.51
CA ALA A 141 -10.22 -21.39 -9.26
C ALA A 141 -9.96 -22.90 -9.47
N LYS A 142 -11.02 -23.72 -9.52
CA LYS A 142 -10.93 -25.14 -9.87
C LYS A 142 -10.92 -25.39 -11.39
N GLY A 143 -11.00 -24.33 -12.20
CA GLY A 143 -11.11 -24.41 -13.65
C GLY A 143 -12.49 -24.85 -14.12
N LEU A 144 -12.69 -24.80 -15.45
CA LEU A 144 -13.80 -25.48 -16.08
C LEU A 144 -13.39 -26.95 -16.24
N ALA A 145 -14.01 -27.85 -15.49
CA ALA A 145 -13.88 -29.26 -15.80
C ALA A 145 -14.44 -29.48 -17.22
N PRO A 146 -13.70 -30.12 -18.14
CA PRO A 146 -14.26 -30.48 -19.43
C PRO A 146 -15.44 -31.40 -19.14
N VAL A 147 -16.63 -30.91 -19.45
CA VAL A 147 -17.80 -31.77 -19.57
C VAL A 147 -17.43 -32.66 -20.75
N ALA A 148 -17.02 -33.91 -20.48
CA ALA A 148 -17.09 -34.94 -21.50
C ALA A 148 -18.49 -34.80 -22.07
N ALA A 149 -18.60 -34.54 -23.37
CA ALA A 149 -19.87 -34.38 -24.03
C ALA A 149 -20.69 -35.62 -23.69
N VAL A 150 -21.50 -35.51 -22.64
CA VAL A 150 -22.68 -36.31 -22.47
C VAL A 150 -23.43 -35.88 -23.71
N ALA A 151 -23.43 -36.77 -24.70
CA ALA A 151 -24.35 -36.68 -25.81
C ALA A 151 -25.68 -36.35 -25.13
N CYS A 152 -26.11 -35.10 -25.27
CA CYS A 152 -27.51 -34.83 -25.14
C CYS A 152 -28.07 -35.78 -26.17
N ASP A 153 -28.71 -36.86 -25.71
CA ASP A 153 -29.78 -37.45 -26.47
C ASP A 153 -30.67 -36.24 -26.73
N ALA A 154 -30.48 -35.67 -27.92
CA ALA A 154 -31.39 -34.73 -28.48
C ALA A 154 -32.70 -35.49 -28.49
N ALA A 155 -33.55 -35.23 -27.48
CA ALA A 155 -34.95 -35.49 -27.64
C ALA A 155 -35.29 -34.86 -28.99
N PRO A 156 -35.65 -35.65 -30.00
CA PRO A 156 -35.66 -35.14 -31.36
C PRO A 156 -36.70 -34.04 -31.41
N TYR A 157 -36.23 -32.84 -31.74
CA TYR A 157 -37.09 -31.77 -32.21
C TYR A 157 -37.86 -32.34 -33.40
N VAL A 158 -39.13 -32.68 -33.19
CA VAL A 158 -40.03 -33.11 -34.25
C VAL A 158 -40.34 -31.87 -35.07
N SER A 159 -39.60 -31.67 -36.16
CA SER A 159 -40.04 -30.77 -37.22
C SER A 159 -41.32 -31.35 -37.81
N ALA A 160 -42.40 -30.59 -37.72
CA ALA A 160 -43.57 -30.85 -38.53
C ALA A 160 -43.21 -30.78 -40.03
N ASP A 161 -43.86 -31.66 -40.78
CA ASP A 161 -44.03 -31.66 -42.24
C ASP A 161 -42.98 -32.37 -43.11
N THR A 162 -43.27 -33.65 -43.40
CA THR A 162 -43.54 -34.13 -44.77
C THR A 162 -44.33 -35.44 -44.69
N PRO A 163 -45.50 -35.60 -45.37
CA PRO A 163 -46.22 -36.86 -45.36
C PRO A 163 -45.60 -37.82 -46.36
N SER A 164 -44.79 -38.76 -45.87
CA SER A 164 -44.39 -39.94 -46.64
C SER A 164 -45.42 -41.05 -46.49
N ALA A 165 -45.92 -41.50 -47.64
CA ALA A 165 -46.80 -42.63 -47.78
C ALA A 165 -46.12 -43.96 -47.40
N ALA A 166 -46.97 -44.91 -47.01
CA ALA A 166 -46.72 -46.35 -46.94
C ALA A 166 -45.96 -46.88 -45.70
N SER A 167 -46.73 -47.40 -44.75
CA SER A 167 -46.41 -48.68 -44.14
C SER A 167 -47.69 -49.38 -43.69
N ARG A 168 -47.70 -50.68 -43.96
CA ARG A 168 -48.80 -51.62 -43.92
C ARG A 168 -48.93 -52.15 -42.49
N PHE A 169 -50.16 -52.28 -41.98
CA PHE A 169 -50.46 -53.32 -41.01
C PHE A 169 -51.66 -54.17 -41.45
N ARG A 170 -51.40 -55.47 -41.39
CA ARG A 170 -52.19 -56.61 -41.82
C ARG A 170 -53.20 -57.00 -40.72
N THR A 171 -54.49 -57.06 -41.09
CA THR A 171 -55.55 -58.09 -40.79
C THR A 171 -55.87 -58.53 -39.34
N PRO A 172 -57.01 -59.20 -39.05
CA PRO A 172 -58.19 -59.53 -39.89
C PRO A 172 -59.58 -59.25 -39.24
N PHE A 173 -60.60 -59.01 -40.05
CA PHE A 173 -61.96 -59.51 -39.77
C PHE A 173 -62.53 -60.12 -41.04
N ALA A 174 -62.33 -61.43 -41.17
CA ALA A 174 -63.07 -62.29 -42.06
C ALA A 174 -64.23 -62.89 -41.25
N THR A 175 -65.48 -62.68 -41.69
CA THR A 175 -66.62 -63.60 -41.55
C THR A 175 -67.89 -62.86 -42.01
N ALA A 176 -68.30 -63.08 -43.27
CA ALA A 176 -69.69 -63.06 -43.75
C ALA A 176 -69.71 -63.01 -45.30
N ALA A 177 -69.10 -64.00 -45.95
CA ALA A 177 -69.24 -64.21 -47.40
C ALA A 177 -69.23 -65.70 -47.72
N ALA A 178 -70.08 -66.45 -47.02
CA ALA A 178 -70.35 -67.86 -47.25
C ALA A 178 -71.86 -68.10 -47.16
N LEU A 179 -72.64 -67.48 -48.06
CA LEU A 179 -74.05 -67.86 -48.24
C LEU A 179 -74.69 -67.44 -49.58
N LEU A 180 -73.93 -67.27 -50.66
CA LEU A 180 -74.50 -67.00 -52.00
C LEU A 180 -73.79 -67.75 -53.13
N LEU A 181 -73.43 -69.02 -52.92
CA LEU A 181 -73.06 -69.96 -54.00
C LEU A 181 -73.55 -71.38 -53.68
N ALA A 182 -74.84 -71.56 -53.36
CA ALA A 182 -75.41 -72.88 -53.10
C ALA A 182 -76.91 -73.05 -53.46
N VAL A 183 -77.43 -72.31 -54.45
CA VAL A 183 -78.79 -72.58 -55.01
C VAL A 183 -78.77 -72.47 -56.54
N GLY A 184 -77.80 -73.14 -57.18
CA GLY A 184 -77.65 -73.18 -58.64
C GLY A 184 -77.89 -74.56 -59.27
N ALA A 185 -78.40 -75.53 -58.51
CA ALA A 185 -78.70 -76.87 -59.00
C ALA A 185 -79.86 -77.47 -58.19
N GLY A 186 -81.10 -77.33 -58.67
CA GLY A 186 -82.25 -77.94 -57.98
C GLY A 186 -83.65 -77.58 -58.44
N THR A 187 -83.85 -76.69 -59.41
CA THR A 187 -85.21 -76.29 -59.85
C THR A 187 -85.51 -76.69 -61.29
N TRP A 188 -85.33 -77.99 -61.56
CA TRP A 188 -85.93 -78.67 -62.71
C TRP A 188 -86.73 -79.84 -62.18
N LEU A 189 -87.96 -79.59 -61.71
CA LEU A 189 -89.05 -80.56 -61.49
C LEU A 189 -90.25 -79.93 -60.72
N PHE A 190 -90.87 -78.83 -61.17
CA PHE A 190 -92.27 -78.52 -60.83
C PHE A 190 -92.93 -77.72 -61.96
N ALA A 191 -94.17 -78.09 -62.26
CA ALA A 191 -94.91 -77.78 -63.47
C ALA A 191 -95.43 -76.33 -63.56
N ASP A 192 -95.94 -76.01 -64.75
CA ASP A 192 -96.16 -74.67 -65.31
C ASP A 192 -97.33 -73.85 -64.71
N SER A 193 -97.99 -74.32 -63.66
CA SER A 193 -99.21 -73.68 -63.14
C SER A 193 -99.05 -72.83 -61.87
N ILE A 194 -97.81 -72.64 -61.37
CA ILE A 194 -97.51 -71.66 -60.29
C ILE A 194 -96.72 -70.45 -60.82
N LYS A 195 -96.17 -70.54 -62.04
CA LYS A 195 -95.26 -69.51 -62.59
C LYS A 195 -95.96 -68.19 -62.92
N THR A 196 -97.22 -68.19 -63.32
CA THR A 196 -97.91 -66.96 -63.73
C THR A 196 -98.41 -66.11 -62.56
N ASP A 197 -98.79 -66.71 -61.43
CA ASP A 197 -99.35 -65.97 -60.29
C ASP A 197 -98.28 -65.51 -59.28
N LEU A 198 -97.12 -66.18 -59.24
CA LEU A 198 -95.97 -65.78 -58.42
C LEU A 198 -95.05 -64.78 -59.13
N ALA A 199 -94.85 -64.92 -60.46
CA ALA A 199 -93.98 -64.00 -61.22
C ALA A 199 -94.50 -62.55 -61.24
N GLN A 200 -95.81 -62.36 -61.12
CA GLN A 200 -96.41 -61.02 -61.09
C GLN A 200 -96.28 -60.34 -59.70
N ARG A 201 -96.17 -61.12 -58.61
CA ARG A 201 -95.95 -60.62 -57.24
C ARG A 201 -94.46 -60.39 -56.93
N PHE A 202 -93.58 -61.29 -57.37
CA PHE A 202 -92.13 -61.13 -57.19
C PHE A 202 -91.52 -60.02 -58.08
N ALA A 203 -92.11 -59.71 -59.23
CA ALA A 203 -91.67 -58.59 -60.08
C ALA A 203 -91.98 -57.20 -59.48
N GLN A 204 -93.02 -57.07 -58.65
CA GLN A 204 -93.32 -55.82 -57.93
C GLN A 204 -92.55 -55.70 -56.60
N GLU A 205 -92.25 -56.80 -55.93
CA GLU A 205 -91.55 -56.78 -54.62
C GLU A 205 -90.04 -56.57 -54.77
N GLN A 206 -89.39 -57.16 -55.80
CA GLN A 206 -87.96 -56.91 -56.08
C GLN A 206 -87.67 -55.53 -56.70
N THR A 207 -88.62 -54.93 -57.41
CA THR A 207 -88.43 -53.57 -57.97
C THR A 207 -88.55 -52.51 -56.88
N ALA A 208 -89.45 -52.67 -55.91
CA ALA A 208 -89.56 -51.78 -54.76
C ALA A 208 -88.34 -51.85 -53.81
N GLU A 209 -87.80 -53.05 -53.54
CA GLU A 209 -86.58 -53.19 -52.74
C GLU A 209 -85.33 -52.66 -53.46
N ALA A 210 -85.23 -52.86 -54.78
CA ALA A 210 -84.13 -52.31 -55.58
C ALA A 210 -84.18 -50.78 -55.68
N GLU A 211 -85.37 -50.18 -55.80
CA GLU A 211 -85.56 -48.73 -55.77
C GLU A 211 -85.24 -48.13 -54.39
N ALA A 212 -85.62 -48.82 -53.30
CA ALA A 212 -85.27 -48.41 -51.94
C ALA A 212 -83.74 -48.48 -51.69
N ALA A 213 -83.07 -49.54 -52.15
CA ALA A 213 -81.62 -49.67 -52.05
C ALA A 213 -80.87 -48.61 -52.87
N TYR A 214 -81.39 -48.22 -54.04
CA TYR A 214 -80.83 -47.14 -54.85
C TYR A 214 -81.05 -45.76 -54.22
N ALA A 215 -82.19 -45.55 -53.56
CA ALA A 215 -82.48 -44.32 -52.80
C ALA A 215 -81.54 -44.15 -51.60
N GLU A 216 -81.25 -45.23 -50.87
CA GLU A 216 -80.28 -45.20 -49.76
C GLU A 216 -78.84 -44.98 -50.27
N LEU A 217 -78.43 -45.61 -51.37
CA LEU A 217 -77.13 -45.31 -52.01
C LEU A 217 -77.03 -43.87 -52.49
N ALA A 218 -78.14 -43.26 -52.94
CA ALA A 218 -78.17 -41.86 -53.32
C ALA A 218 -77.95 -40.93 -52.11
N LYS A 219 -78.54 -41.24 -50.95
CA LYS A 219 -78.30 -40.52 -49.69
C LYS A 219 -76.85 -40.63 -49.24
N VAL A 220 -76.30 -41.85 -49.19
CA VAL A 220 -74.90 -42.08 -48.78
C VAL A 220 -73.92 -41.35 -49.72
N ARG A 221 -74.19 -41.32 -51.03
CA ARG A 221 -73.37 -40.56 -52.00
C ARG A 221 -73.53 -39.06 -51.86
N ALA A 222 -74.70 -38.57 -51.43
CA ALA A 222 -74.92 -37.16 -51.14
C ALA A 222 -74.19 -36.74 -49.86
N GLU A 223 -74.25 -37.55 -48.81
CA GLU A 223 -73.50 -37.35 -47.56
C GLU A 223 -71.99 -37.38 -47.80
N LYS A 224 -71.50 -38.33 -48.61
CA LYS A 224 -70.09 -38.38 -49.00
C LYS A 224 -69.67 -37.11 -49.76
N ARG A 225 -70.48 -36.63 -50.71
CA ARG A 225 -70.20 -35.38 -51.43
C ARG A 225 -70.21 -34.16 -50.50
N ALA A 226 -71.09 -34.13 -49.52
CA ALA A 226 -71.12 -33.08 -48.51
C ALA A 226 -69.87 -33.13 -47.59
N ALA A 227 -69.42 -34.33 -47.21
CA ALA A 227 -68.19 -34.52 -46.45
C ALA A 227 -66.95 -34.10 -47.26
N ASP A 228 -66.85 -34.53 -48.52
CA ASP A 228 -65.73 -34.18 -49.41
C ASP A 228 -65.68 -32.66 -49.66
N ALA A 229 -66.83 -31.99 -49.80
CA ALA A 229 -66.91 -30.53 -49.91
C ALA A 229 -66.42 -29.83 -48.64
N LYS A 230 -66.74 -30.36 -47.46
CA LYS A 230 -66.29 -29.80 -46.18
C LYS A 230 -64.80 -30.00 -45.95
N VAL A 231 -64.24 -31.12 -46.40
CA VAL A 231 -62.78 -31.36 -46.38
C VAL A 231 -62.06 -30.38 -47.31
N ALA A 232 -62.60 -30.14 -48.51
CA ALA A 232 -62.04 -29.14 -49.42
C ALA A 232 -62.06 -27.72 -48.83
N GLU A 233 -63.15 -27.34 -48.16
CA GLU A 233 -63.27 -26.05 -47.47
C GLU A 233 -62.25 -25.91 -46.32
N LEU A 234 -62.08 -26.96 -45.51
CA LEU A 234 -61.11 -26.97 -44.41
C LEU A 234 -59.67 -26.91 -44.92
N ASN A 235 -59.35 -27.62 -45.99
CA ASN A 235 -58.03 -27.56 -46.62
C ASN A 235 -57.75 -26.17 -47.19
N GLN A 236 -58.75 -25.52 -47.83
CA GLN A 236 -58.60 -24.15 -48.32
C GLN A 236 -58.36 -23.17 -47.16
N LYS A 237 -59.06 -23.32 -46.03
CA LYS A 237 -58.85 -22.51 -44.82
C LYS A 237 -57.47 -22.75 -44.19
N LEU A 238 -57.00 -23.99 -44.18
CA LEU A 238 -55.68 -24.34 -43.65
C LEU A 238 -54.56 -23.74 -44.51
N GLU A 239 -54.66 -23.81 -45.84
CA GLU A 239 -53.69 -23.19 -46.75
C GLU A 239 -53.69 -21.67 -46.66
N ALA A 240 -54.86 -21.04 -46.52
CA ALA A 240 -54.94 -19.60 -46.28
C ALA A 240 -54.29 -19.20 -44.94
N ALA A 241 -54.53 -19.96 -43.87
CA ALA A 241 -53.94 -19.71 -42.56
C ALA A 241 -52.43 -19.98 -42.53
N SER A 242 -51.95 -21.00 -43.25
CA SER A 242 -50.52 -21.32 -43.36
C SER A 242 -49.77 -20.30 -44.20
N GLY A 243 -50.38 -19.80 -45.29
CA GLY A 243 -49.85 -18.71 -46.10
C GLY A 243 -49.71 -17.41 -45.32
N ALA A 244 -50.71 -17.04 -44.51
CA ALA A 244 -50.67 -15.86 -43.66
C ALA A 244 -49.53 -15.94 -42.62
N ARG A 245 -49.40 -17.08 -41.92
CA ARG A 245 -48.30 -17.28 -40.96
C ARG A 245 -46.92 -17.19 -41.61
N ARG A 246 -46.73 -17.80 -42.78
CA ARG A 246 -45.44 -17.72 -43.51
C ARG A 246 -45.11 -16.29 -43.94
N ALA A 247 -46.12 -15.49 -44.31
CA ALA A 247 -45.93 -14.09 -44.64
C ALA A 247 -45.52 -13.27 -43.40
N ASP A 248 -46.20 -13.46 -42.27
CA ASP A 248 -45.88 -12.81 -40.99
C ASP A 248 -44.47 -13.19 -40.49
N ASP A 249 -44.11 -14.48 -40.56
CA ASP A 249 -42.78 -14.98 -40.17
C ASP A 249 -41.68 -14.40 -41.08
N SER A 250 -41.94 -14.29 -42.40
CA SER A 250 -40.99 -13.69 -43.34
C SER A 250 -40.79 -12.18 -43.11
N ALA A 251 -41.85 -11.46 -42.77
CA ALA A 251 -41.79 -10.03 -42.45
C ALA A 251 -41.05 -9.79 -41.11
N ALA A 252 -41.27 -10.65 -40.12
CA ALA A 252 -40.55 -10.60 -38.85
C ALA A 252 -39.04 -10.84 -39.06
N LEU A 253 -38.68 -11.84 -39.88
CA LEU A 253 -37.28 -12.17 -40.16
C LEU A 253 -36.57 -11.05 -40.96
N GLN A 254 -37.27 -10.42 -41.91
CA GLN A 254 -36.75 -9.23 -42.61
C GLN A 254 -36.57 -8.03 -41.66
N ALA A 255 -37.49 -7.81 -40.72
CA ALA A 255 -37.36 -6.75 -39.73
C ALA A 255 -36.18 -7.00 -38.76
N GLU A 256 -35.92 -8.25 -38.39
CA GLU A 256 -34.74 -8.59 -37.58
C GLU A 256 -33.43 -8.40 -38.35
N MET A 257 -33.36 -8.82 -39.62
CA MET A 257 -32.18 -8.58 -40.46
C MET A 257 -31.89 -7.09 -40.62
N ALA A 258 -32.91 -6.26 -40.88
CA ALA A 258 -32.75 -4.81 -41.00
C ALA A 258 -32.28 -4.17 -39.68
N ARG A 259 -32.73 -4.67 -38.52
CA ARG A 259 -32.24 -4.21 -37.21
C ARG A 259 -30.79 -4.63 -36.97
N ALA A 260 -30.40 -5.84 -37.39
CA ALA A 260 -29.03 -6.33 -37.26
C ALA A 260 -28.05 -5.52 -38.12
N GLU A 261 -28.42 -5.23 -39.38
CA GLU A 261 -27.61 -4.37 -40.26
C GLU A 261 -27.46 -2.96 -39.70
N LYS A 262 -28.54 -2.39 -39.15
CA LYS A 262 -28.47 -1.07 -38.50
C LYS A 262 -27.56 -1.10 -37.26
N ALA A 263 -27.65 -2.14 -36.44
CA ALA A 263 -26.80 -2.30 -35.27
C ALA A 263 -25.31 -2.47 -35.65
N GLU A 264 -25.02 -3.17 -36.75
CA GLU A 264 -23.66 -3.32 -37.27
C GLU A 264 -23.09 -1.99 -37.80
N ALA A 265 -23.92 -1.19 -38.48
CA ALA A 265 -23.54 0.15 -38.90
C ALA A 265 -23.25 1.07 -37.70
N GLU A 266 -24.15 1.12 -36.71
CA GLU A 266 -23.96 1.90 -35.48
C GLU A 266 -22.71 1.44 -34.69
N LYS A 267 -22.42 0.14 -34.67
CA LYS A 267 -21.20 -0.42 -34.07
C LYS A 267 -19.94 0.05 -34.82
N SER A 268 -19.95 0.03 -36.15
CA SER A 268 -18.81 0.47 -36.96
C SER A 268 -18.52 1.97 -36.77
N GLU A 269 -19.56 2.79 -36.60
CA GLU A 269 -19.42 4.21 -36.29
C GLU A 269 -18.82 4.42 -34.90
N ALA A 270 -19.30 3.67 -33.89
CA ALA A 270 -18.76 3.71 -32.54
C ALA A 270 -17.27 3.29 -32.48
N GLU A 271 -16.88 2.25 -33.24
CA GLU A 271 -15.48 1.82 -33.35
C GLU A 271 -14.59 2.90 -33.97
N ASN A 272 -15.07 3.60 -35.00
CA ASN A 272 -14.34 4.72 -35.60
C ASN A 272 -14.18 5.91 -34.63
N VAL A 273 -15.22 6.22 -33.86
CA VAL A 273 -15.17 7.26 -32.82
C VAL A 273 -14.18 6.86 -31.73
N LEU A 274 -14.19 5.60 -31.29
CA LEU A 274 -13.26 5.09 -30.29
C LEU A 274 -11.81 5.16 -30.79
N ALA A 275 -11.53 4.72 -32.03
CA ALA A 275 -10.20 4.80 -32.62
C ALA A 275 -9.68 6.24 -32.70
N LYS A 276 -10.55 7.20 -33.02
CA LYS A 276 -10.21 8.62 -33.02
C LYS A 276 -9.91 9.14 -31.61
N ALA A 277 -10.71 8.76 -30.62
CA ALA A 277 -10.50 9.12 -29.22
C ALA A 277 -9.18 8.55 -28.67
N GLU A 278 -8.84 7.30 -29.01
CA GLU A 278 -7.58 6.67 -28.62
C GLU A 278 -6.36 7.32 -29.26
N SER A 279 -6.46 7.78 -30.52
CA SER A 279 -5.40 8.58 -31.14
C SER A 279 -5.20 9.89 -30.40
N ALA A 280 -6.28 10.63 -30.13
CA ALA A 280 -6.21 11.90 -29.40
C ALA A 280 -5.65 11.72 -27.98
N ARG A 281 -5.99 10.60 -27.31
CA ARG A 281 -5.41 10.27 -26.00
C ARG A 281 -3.91 10.05 -26.08
N ARG A 282 -3.42 9.31 -27.08
CA ARG A 282 -1.98 9.09 -27.29
C ARG A 282 -1.22 10.39 -27.55
N ASP A 283 -1.81 11.29 -28.32
CA ASP A 283 -1.22 12.61 -28.60
C ASP A 283 -1.13 13.45 -27.31
N ALA A 284 -2.19 13.48 -26.50
CA ALA A 284 -2.19 14.16 -25.21
C ALA A 284 -1.20 13.54 -24.20
N GLU A 285 -1.11 12.21 -24.15
CA GLU A 285 -0.13 11.50 -23.31
C GLU A 285 1.31 11.86 -23.71
N ALA A 286 1.58 12.02 -25.01
CA ALA A 286 2.89 12.45 -25.52
C ALA A 286 3.23 13.91 -25.12
N GLU A 287 2.26 14.82 -25.19
CA GLU A 287 2.42 16.21 -24.72
C GLU A 287 2.71 16.28 -23.21
N VAL A 288 1.96 15.52 -22.41
CA VAL A 288 2.18 15.44 -20.96
C VAL A 288 3.58 14.88 -20.65
N ALA A 289 4.03 13.86 -21.38
CA ALA A 289 5.37 13.31 -21.23
C ALA A 289 6.46 14.34 -21.56
N ALA A 290 6.27 15.16 -22.61
CA ALA A 290 7.20 16.22 -22.97
C ALA A 290 7.29 17.31 -21.89
N LEU A 291 6.14 17.76 -21.37
CA LEU A 291 6.08 18.74 -20.28
C LEU A 291 6.73 18.21 -18.99
N LYS A 292 6.52 16.93 -18.67
CA LYS A 292 7.17 16.30 -17.51
C LYS A 292 8.69 16.26 -17.65
N ALA A 293 9.19 15.94 -18.84
CA ALA A 293 10.63 15.95 -19.12
C ALA A 293 11.24 17.35 -19.05
N GLU A 294 10.49 18.40 -19.42
CA GLU A 294 10.89 19.79 -19.22
C GLU A 294 10.93 20.17 -17.74
N LEU A 295 9.88 19.87 -16.98
CA LEU A 295 9.83 20.13 -15.54
C LEU A 295 10.97 19.43 -14.78
N ASP A 296 11.30 18.19 -15.15
CA ASP A 296 12.41 17.47 -14.53
C ASP A 296 13.77 18.10 -14.86
N ARG A 297 13.96 18.63 -16.08
CA ARG A 297 15.16 19.42 -16.44
C ARG A 297 15.27 20.68 -15.60
N GLU A 298 14.18 21.42 -15.42
CA GLU A 298 14.15 22.62 -14.58
C GLU A 298 14.45 22.28 -13.11
N ARG A 299 13.89 21.20 -12.59
CA ARG A 299 14.16 20.73 -11.21
C ARG A 299 15.62 20.36 -11.00
N VAL A 300 16.24 19.69 -11.97
CA VAL A 300 17.67 19.37 -11.91
C VAL A 300 18.50 20.64 -11.97
N ALA A 301 18.19 21.57 -12.88
CA ALA A 301 18.88 22.86 -12.98
C ALA A 301 18.77 23.67 -11.68
N ALA A 302 17.58 23.74 -11.08
CA ALA A 302 17.35 24.43 -9.82
C ALA A 302 18.12 23.79 -8.65
N LYS A 303 18.18 22.45 -8.58
CA LYS A 303 18.98 21.74 -7.58
C LYS A 303 20.47 22.04 -7.73
N THR A 304 20.99 22.00 -8.96
CA THR A 304 22.39 22.32 -9.24
C THR A 304 22.72 23.76 -8.89
N ALA A 305 21.86 24.72 -9.25
CA ALA A 305 22.03 26.13 -8.90
C ALA A 305 22.00 26.35 -7.37
N SER A 306 21.13 25.64 -6.65
CA SER A 306 21.08 25.71 -5.18
C SER A 306 22.35 25.12 -4.55
N ALA A 307 22.86 23.99 -5.06
CA ALA A 307 24.09 23.38 -4.57
C ALA A 307 25.30 24.31 -4.81
N GLN A 308 25.35 24.96 -5.97
CA GLN A 308 26.40 25.93 -6.28
C GLN A 308 26.37 27.13 -5.32
N ARG A 309 25.19 27.72 -5.04
CA ARG A 309 25.06 28.81 -4.06
C ARG A 309 25.52 28.39 -2.66
N GLN A 310 25.21 27.16 -2.24
CA GLN A 310 25.67 26.65 -0.94
C GLN A 310 27.20 26.50 -0.89
N SER A 311 27.82 26.05 -1.99
CA SER A 311 29.29 25.99 -2.11
C SER A 311 29.91 27.38 -2.03
N GLU A 312 29.39 28.35 -2.79
CA GLU A 312 29.87 29.73 -2.80
C GLU A 312 29.74 30.39 -1.41
N GLU A 313 28.64 30.13 -0.70
CA GLU A 313 28.45 30.63 0.68
C GLU A 313 29.43 29.97 1.67
N ALA A 314 29.69 28.66 1.51
CA ALA A 314 30.67 27.95 2.33
C ALA A 314 32.10 28.49 2.09
N ASP A 315 32.46 28.72 0.84
CA ASP A 315 33.75 29.29 0.45
C ASP A 315 33.91 30.72 0.98
N ALA A 316 32.85 31.54 0.92
CA ALA A 316 32.84 32.89 1.48
C ALA A 316 33.01 32.88 3.02
N LYS A 317 32.35 31.95 3.72
CA LYS A 317 32.53 31.77 5.17
C LYS A 317 33.96 31.37 5.51
N GLN A 318 34.53 30.43 4.74
CA GLN A 318 35.90 29.99 4.94
C GLN A 318 36.90 31.13 4.69
N ALA A 319 36.71 31.91 3.63
CA ALA A 319 37.52 33.10 3.36
C ALA A 319 37.42 34.13 4.51
N GLY A 320 36.23 34.33 5.08
CA GLY A 320 36.02 35.19 6.24
C GLY A 320 36.79 34.71 7.48
N LEU A 321 36.79 33.41 7.75
CA LEU A 321 37.57 32.82 8.86
C LEU A 321 39.08 32.99 8.65
N VAL A 322 39.57 32.78 7.42
CA VAL A 322 40.99 32.99 7.07
C VAL A 322 41.38 34.46 7.24
N ALA A 323 40.56 35.39 6.75
CA ALA A 323 40.81 36.82 6.90
C ALA A 323 40.87 37.23 8.38
N LYS A 324 39.98 36.68 9.21
CA LYS A 324 40.00 36.94 10.66
C LYS A 324 41.29 36.41 11.31
N ARG A 325 41.70 35.18 11.01
CA ARG A 325 42.97 34.62 11.53
C ARG A 325 44.16 35.51 11.14
N LEU A 326 44.22 35.96 9.88
CA LEU A 326 45.29 36.87 9.43
C LEU A 326 45.27 38.22 10.17
N GLN A 327 44.08 38.76 10.45
CA GLN A 327 43.96 39.98 11.26
C GLN A 327 44.45 39.78 12.69
N ASP A 328 44.10 38.64 13.31
CA ASP A 328 44.54 38.28 14.66
C ASP A 328 46.08 38.12 14.70
N GLU A 329 46.68 37.41 13.75
CA GLU A 329 48.14 37.26 13.61
C GLU A 329 48.83 38.62 13.40
N LEU A 330 48.26 39.50 12.59
CA LEU A 330 48.83 40.82 12.33
C LEU A 330 48.72 41.73 13.56
N ALA A 331 47.64 41.62 14.34
CA ALA A 331 47.49 42.31 15.62
C ALA A 331 48.50 41.80 16.66
N GLU A 332 48.70 40.48 16.74
CA GLU A 332 49.72 39.87 17.60
C GLU A 332 51.12 40.35 17.23
N THR A 333 51.46 40.34 15.94
CA THR A 333 52.76 40.81 15.44
C THR A 333 52.98 42.30 15.76
N ARG A 334 51.95 43.14 15.62
CA ARG A 334 52.02 44.56 16.02
C ARG A 334 52.25 44.72 17.52
N SER A 335 51.56 43.94 18.35
CA SER A 335 51.72 43.99 19.80
C SER A 335 53.13 43.56 20.23
N ALA A 336 53.68 42.52 19.61
CA ALA A 336 55.04 42.05 19.84
C ALA A 336 56.07 43.12 19.45
N ARG A 337 55.86 43.81 18.32
CA ARG A 337 56.71 44.92 17.89
C ARG A 337 56.68 46.09 18.87
N LEU A 338 55.49 46.51 19.32
CA LEU A 338 55.35 47.57 20.32
C LEU A 338 56.06 47.23 21.63
N LYS A 339 55.97 45.95 22.05
CA LYS A 339 56.69 45.47 23.23
C LYS A 339 58.21 45.55 23.04
N ALA A 340 58.72 45.07 21.91
CA ALA A 340 60.14 45.16 21.59
C ALA A 340 60.63 46.61 21.52
N GLU A 341 59.85 47.51 20.92
CA GLU A 341 60.15 48.95 20.88
C GLU A 341 60.21 49.54 22.30
N ALA A 342 59.27 49.20 23.19
CA ALA A 342 59.31 49.62 24.60
C ALA A 342 60.55 49.09 25.33
N GLU A 343 60.91 47.82 25.13
CA GLU A 343 62.13 47.22 25.69
C GLU A 343 63.39 47.97 25.20
N THR A 344 63.48 48.31 23.91
CA THR A 344 64.62 49.09 23.38
C THR A 344 64.73 50.48 24.01
N VAL A 345 63.60 51.16 24.27
CA VAL A 345 63.60 52.46 24.96
C VAL A 345 64.11 52.31 26.39
N THR A 346 63.69 51.27 27.11
CA THR A 346 64.18 51.02 28.47
C THR A 346 65.68 50.72 28.52
N LEU A 347 66.16 49.86 27.61
CA LEU A 347 67.59 49.54 27.49
C LEU A 347 68.42 50.78 27.14
N LYS A 348 67.92 51.65 26.27
CA LYS A 348 68.59 52.91 25.93
C LYS A 348 68.71 53.83 27.15
N ALA A 349 67.63 53.98 27.93
CA ALA A 349 67.66 54.80 29.15
C ALA A 349 68.59 54.22 30.23
N GLU A 350 68.76 52.90 30.27
CA GLU A 350 69.73 52.26 31.17
C GLU A 350 71.18 52.45 30.70
N LEU A 351 71.43 52.33 29.39
CA LEU A 351 72.72 52.63 28.80
C LEU A 351 73.14 54.09 29.05
N GLU A 352 72.22 55.05 28.88
CA GLU A 352 72.47 56.46 29.19
C GLU A 352 72.80 56.66 30.68
N ARG A 353 72.12 55.96 31.59
CA ARG A 353 72.45 55.97 33.03
C ARG A 353 73.84 55.40 33.31
N GLN A 354 74.21 54.29 32.67
CA GLN A 354 75.54 53.70 32.81
C GLN A 354 76.63 54.63 32.28
N GLN A 355 76.37 55.34 31.16
CA GLN A 355 77.31 56.31 30.61
C GLN A 355 77.53 57.49 31.57
N ILE A 356 76.45 58.08 32.10
CA ILE A 356 76.56 59.16 33.09
C ILE A 356 77.33 58.71 34.34
N ALA A 357 77.09 57.48 34.81
CA ALA A 357 77.81 56.92 35.95
C ALA A 357 79.31 56.75 35.67
N LEU A 358 79.66 56.27 34.47
CA LEU A 358 81.05 56.14 34.04
C LEU A 358 81.75 57.50 33.94
N ASP A 359 81.10 58.49 33.34
CA ASP A 359 81.65 59.85 33.21
C ASP A 359 81.86 60.49 34.59
N THR A 360 80.92 60.29 35.52
CA THR A 360 81.05 60.73 36.92
C THR A 360 82.21 60.05 37.64
N ALA A 361 82.41 58.75 37.43
CA ALA A 361 83.52 58.00 38.01
C ALA A 361 84.87 58.46 37.46
N ASN A 362 84.96 58.72 36.16
CA ASN A 362 86.16 59.27 35.52
C ASN A 362 86.49 60.67 36.05
N GLU A 363 85.48 61.53 36.23
CA GLU A 363 85.68 62.86 36.81
C GLU A 363 86.10 62.78 38.28
N ALA A 364 85.50 61.89 39.07
CA ALA A 364 85.92 61.64 40.45
C ALA A 364 87.37 61.14 40.51
N LYS A 365 87.78 60.28 39.57
CA LYS A 365 89.16 59.83 39.42
C LYS A 365 90.09 61.01 39.12
N ARG A 366 89.73 61.86 38.15
CA ARG A 366 90.48 63.07 37.79
C ARG A 366 90.68 64.00 39.00
N ILE A 367 89.62 64.28 39.76
CA ILE A 367 89.68 65.09 40.98
C ILE A 367 90.59 64.43 42.03
N SER A 368 90.53 63.10 42.18
CA SER A 368 91.40 62.39 43.12
C SER A 368 92.87 62.41 42.70
N GLU A 369 93.17 62.29 41.41
CA GLU A 369 94.52 62.40 40.85
C GLU A 369 95.07 63.82 40.97
N GLU A 370 94.24 64.85 40.71
CA GLU A 370 94.60 66.26 40.95
C GLU A 370 94.84 66.53 42.44
N LYS A 371 94.00 66.01 43.34
CA LYS A 371 94.18 66.16 44.80
C LYS A 371 95.44 65.44 45.28
N LEU A 372 95.75 64.27 44.74
CA LEU A 372 96.97 63.54 45.00
C LEU A 372 98.20 64.30 44.48
N ALA A 373 98.13 64.90 43.30
CA ALA A 373 99.18 65.74 42.74
C ALA A 373 99.43 66.99 43.60
N VAL A 374 98.37 67.66 44.07
CA VAL A 374 98.47 68.79 45.01
C VAL A 374 99.06 68.35 46.34
N GLN A 375 98.65 67.21 46.91
CA GLN A 375 99.25 66.67 48.13
C GLN A 375 100.74 66.38 47.95
N THR A 376 101.12 65.76 46.84
CA THR A 376 102.51 65.43 46.53
C THR A 376 103.36 66.69 46.33
N ALA A 377 102.80 67.74 45.70
CA ALA A 377 103.43 69.06 45.56
C ALA A 377 103.58 69.77 46.92
N THR A 378 102.60 69.66 47.82
CA THR A 378 102.71 70.21 49.18
C THR A 378 103.72 69.44 50.04
N ALA A 379 103.84 68.12 49.84
CA ALA A 379 104.85 67.31 50.53
C ALA A 379 106.27 67.65 50.06
N THR A 380 106.49 67.83 48.76
CA THR A 380 107.78 68.29 48.21
C THR A 380 108.11 69.73 48.62
N ALA A 381 107.11 70.62 48.74
CA ALA A 381 107.31 71.96 49.30
C ALA A 381 107.65 71.93 50.80
N ALA A 382 107.05 71.02 51.57
CA ALA A 382 107.38 70.79 52.98
C ALA A 382 108.79 70.20 53.16
N GLU A 383 109.22 69.29 52.29
CA GLU A 383 110.60 68.78 52.27
C GLU A 383 111.61 69.87 51.87
N ALA A 384 111.29 70.73 50.91
CA ALA A 384 112.12 71.89 50.55
C ALA A 384 112.25 72.90 51.70
N LEU A 385 111.20 73.08 52.51
CA LEU A 385 111.21 73.90 53.72
C LEU A 385 112.06 73.25 54.83
N ALA A 386 111.94 71.93 55.02
CA ALA A 386 112.75 71.16 55.97
C ALA A 386 114.25 71.17 55.61
N HIS A 387 114.59 71.10 54.31
CA HIS A 387 115.97 71.18 53.84
C HIS A 387 116.58 72.59 54.03
N LYS A 388 115.74 73.63 54.03
CA LYS A 388 116.13 75.03 54.29
C LYS A 388 116.32 75.29 55.79
N MET A 389 115.53 74.64 56.66
CA MET A 389 115.70 74.68 58.13
C MET A 389 116.89 73.83 58.61
N ALA A 390 117.20 72.72 57.93
CA ALA A 390 118.37 71.89 58.23
C ALA A 390 119.71 72.59 57.90
N GLN A 391 119.74 73.56 56.99
CA GLN A 391 120.93 74.38 56.70
C GLN A 391 121.13 75.56 57.68
N THR A 392 120.12 75.92 58.46
CA THR A 392 120.18 77.06 59.41
C THR A 392 120.48 76.66 60.86
N ALA A 393 120.53 75.36 61.18
CA ALA A 393 120.65 74.84 62.55
C ALA A 393 121.96 74.05 62.81
N ALA A 394 123.08 74.49 62.27
CA ALA A 394 124.43 73.99 62.60
C ALA A 394 125.30 75.05 63.29
N ARG A 395 124.72 75.78 64.26
CA ARG A 395 125.45 76.67 65.18
C ARG A 395 124.71 76.78 66.52
N ALA A 396 125.42 76.44 67.59
CA ALA A 396 125.17 76.67 69.02
C ALA A 396 124.48 75.56 69.86
N ASP A 397 125.21 75.19 70.93
CA ASP A 397 125.00 74.23 72.02
C ASP A 397 123.90 74.61 73.05
N ALA A 398 123.40 73.58 73.77
CA ALA A 398 123.30 73.46 75.26
C ALA A 398 121.99 72.79 75.79
N ALA A 399 122.15 71.93 76.82
CA ALA A 399 121.21 70.96 77.45
C ALA A 399 120.39 71.54 78.66
N PRO A 400 119.65 70.79 79.55
CA PRO A 400 118.77 69.58 79.50
C PRO A 400 117.36 69.80 80.23
N PRO A 401 116.71 68.84 80.96
CA PRO A 401 115.35 68.23 80.77
C PRO A 401 114.29 68.69 81.85
N PRO A 402 113.09 68.07 82.19
CA PRO A 402 112.51 66.72 81.92
C PRO A 402 110.97 66.61 81.68
N ALA A 403 110.46 65.40 81.37
CA ALA A 403 109.38 64.66 82.10
C ALA A 403 108.69 63.59 81.24
N ALA A 404 108.62 62.38 81.80
CA ALA A 404 107.99 61.14 81.30
C ALA A 404 106.45 61.13 81.60
N PRO A 405 105.61 60.10 81.27
CA PRO A 405 105.95 58.68 81.15
C PRO A 405 105.34 57.88 79.97
N SER A 406 105.94 56.69 79.80
CA SER A 406 105.51 55.45 79.12
C SER A 406 104.33 54.76 79.87
N PRO A 407 103.83 53.54 79.53
CA PRO A 407 104.18 52.63 78.43
C PRO A 407 103.00 51.90 77.73
N ALA A 408 103.37 51.24 76.63
CA ALA A 408 102.99 49.93 76.06
C ALA A 408 101.83 49.04 76.60
N VAL A 409 101.39 48.15 75.68
CA VAL A 409 101.15 46.68 75.83
C VAL A 409 99.72 46.18 75.47
N GLU A 410 99.71 45.37 74.40
CA GLU A 410 98.99 44.10 74.14
C GLU A 410 97.52 43.86 74.52
N ALA A 411 96.78 43.44 73.48
CA ALA A 411 96.08 42.16 73.33
C ALA A 411 94.84 41.75 74.17
N PHE A 412 94.02 40.99 73.45
CA PHE A 412 93.07 39.94 73.84
C PHE A 412 91.59 40.28 74.12
N ALA A 413 90.79 39.51 73.37
CA ALA A 413 89.61 38.74 73.79
C ALA A 413 88.23 39.41 73.95
N GLN A 414 87.43 39.21 72.90
CA GLN A 414 86.27 38.29 72.85
C GLN A 414 84.96 38.58 73.60
N THR A 415 83.93 37.96 72.98
CA THR A 415 82.56 37.66 73.41
C THR A 415 81.54 38.78 73.17
N ALA A 416 80.35 38.53 72.61
CA ALA A 416 79.74 37.32 72.06
C ALA A 416 78.58 37.71 71.12
N VAL A 417 78.40 36.85 70.12
CA VAL A 417 77.26 36.58 69.22
C VAL A 417 76.08 36.00 70.10
N PRO A 418 74.92 35.47 69.62
CA PRO A 418 74.50 35.17 68.24
C PRO A 418 73.00 35.36 67.88
N ALA A 419 72.66 35.19 66.60
CA ALA A 419 72.02 33.95 66.09
C ALA A 419 71.26 34.15 64.76
N THR A 420 71.85 33.54 63.73
CA THR A 420 71.34 33.07 62.43
C THR A 420 70.48 31.78 62.63
N PRO A 421 70.16 30.88 61.63
CA PRO A 421 70.07 30.92 60.16
C PRO A 421 68.85 30.05 59.61
N PRO A 422 68.94 29.18 58.57
CA PRO A 422 68.41 29.38 57.20
C PRO A 422 67.56 28.16 56.71
N GLY A 423 67.11 27.99 55.46
CA GLY A 423 67.86 27.65 54.23
C GLY A 423 67.72 26.16 53.85
N GLY A 424 67.48 25.82 52.58
CA GLY A 424 67.77 24.47 52.04
C GLY A 424 66.79 23.92 51.00
N ALA A 425 67.31 23.72 49.78
CA ALA A 425 66.68 23.16 48.59
C ALA A 425 66.71 21.62 48.53
N HIS A 426 65.81 21.03 47.73
CA HIS A 426 66.07 20.10 46.61
C HIS A 426 64.91 19.11 46.39
N ASP A 427 64.43 19.10 45.14
CA ASP A 427 64.11 17.99 44.25
C ASP A 427 63.66 16.64 44.86
N ILE A 428 62.50 16.15 44.42
CA ILE A 428 62.37 15.02 43.48
C ILE A 428 60.88 14.72 43.26
N GLU A 429 60.60 14.36 42.01
CA GLU A 429 59.35 13.95 41.39
C GLU A 429 58.52 12.86 42.09
N THR A 430 57.28 12.85 41.63
CA THR A 430 56.43 11.69 41.24
C THR A 430 55.43 11.07 42.22
N SER A 431 54.18 11.17 41.74
CA SER A 431 53.18 10.11 41.63
C SER A 431 52.22 9.88 42.79
N ALA A 432 51.06 10.54 42.65
CA ALA A 432 49.74 9.94 42.44
C ALA A 432 49.37 8.68 43.25
N THR A 433 48.32 8.77 44.08
CA THR A 433 47.05 8.04 43.87
C THR A 433 45.98 8.41 44.92
N GLY A 434 44.73 8.52 44.45
CA GLY A 434 43.53 8.13 45.20
C GLY A 434 42.59 9.25 45.64
N PRO A 435 41.29 9.14 45.29
CA PRO A 435 40.24 9.36 46.25
C PRO A 435 39.48 8.06 46.49
N ALA A 436 39.26 7.75 47.77
CA ALA A 436 38.36 6.71 48.20
C ALA A 436 37.12 7.34 48.84
N THR A 437 36.05 6.54 48.80
CA THR A 437 34.86 6.55 49.68
C THR A 437 33.83 7.63 49.37
N THR A 438 32.55 7.32 49.16
CA THR A 438 31.65 6.40 49.89
C THR A 438 30.44 6.11 48.98
N ALA A 439 30.03 4.86 48.70
CA ALA A 439 29.33 3.87 49.53
C ALA A 439 27.81 4.07 49.61
N ALA A 440 27.05 3.13 49.00
CA ALA A 440 25.85 2.44 49.53
C ALA A 440 25.19 1.64 48.38
N ASN A 441 25.47 0.32 48.30
CA ASN A 441 24.61 -0.81 48.72
C ASN A 441 23.39 -1.05 47.81
N ALA A 442 23.38 -2.11 46.99
CA ALA A 442 22.99 -3.52 47.30
C ALA A 442 21.48 -3.73 47.02
N THR A 443 20.96 -4.77 46.36
CA THR A 443 21.46 -6.12 46.02
C THR A 443 20.55 -6.78 44.98
N ASP A 444 21.13 -7.79 44.30
CA ASP A 444 20.63 -8.79 43.36
C ASP A 444 19.31 -9.52 43.72
N ASP A 445 18.58 -10.07 42.74
CA ASP A 445 18.77 -11.47 42.31
C ASP A 445 17.82 -11.97 41.20
N ALA A 446 18.30 -12.97 40.45
CA ALA A 446 17.73 -13.53 39.24
C ALA A 446 17.03 -14.91 39.44
N LYS A 447 16.29 -15.35 38.39
CA LYS A 447 16.18 -16.72 37.79
C LYS A 447 14.80 -17.42 37.67
N ALA A 448 14.55 -17.84 36.42
CA ALA A 448 14.25 -19.21 35.91
C ALA A 448 12.80 -19.73 35.73
N ALA A 449 12.65 -20.45 34.60
CA ALA A 449 11.47 -21.16 34.08
C ALA A 449 11.61 -22.70 34.20
N PRO A 450 10.53 -23.50 33.96
CA PRO A 450 10.67 -24.88 33.49
C PRO A 450 9.70 -25.35 32.37
N ARG A 451 10.06 -26.48 31.72
CA ARG A 451 9.41 -27.22 30.61
C ARG A 451 8.65 -28.50 31.10
N PRO A 452 7.90 -29.25 30.24
CA PRO A 452 6.65 -29.94 30.61
C PRO A 452 6.72 -31.48 30.82
N ARG A 453 5.67 -32.08 31.42
CA ARG A 453 5.46 -33.54 31.60
C ARG A 453 4.34 -34.10 30.69
N LYS A 454 4.53 -35.33 30.20
CA LYS A 454 3.63 -36.15 29.35
C LYS A 454 2.52 -36.86 30.17
N ALA A 455 1.31 -36.99 29.60
CA ALA A 455 0.26 -37.88 30.14
C ALA A 455 -0.65 -38.52 29.06
N GLY A 456 -0.68 -39.87 29.04
CA GLY A 456 -1.86 -40.76 28.94
C GLY A 456 -2.83 -40.74 27.74
N LYS A 457 -2.83 -41.82 26.93
CA LYS A 457 -3.71 -42.08 25.77
C LYS A 457 -5.22 -42.35 26.05
N ARG A 458 -5.77 -42.05 27.24
CA ARG A 458 -7.22 -42.23 27.54
C ARG A 458 -8.03 -40.94 27.68
N THR A 459 -7.39 -39.78 27.56
CA THR A 459 -8.01 -38.43 27.55
C THR A 459 -8.23 -37.88 26.14
N ALA A 460 -7.78 -38.57 25.09
CA ALA A 460 -7.75 -38.07 23.71
C ALA A 460 -9.14 -37.96 23.03
N ARG A 461 -10.16 -38.72 23.47
CA ARG A 461 -11.48 -38.75 22.81
C ARG A 461 -12.54 -37.84 23.44
N ARG A 462 -12.33 -37.41 24.70
CA ARG A 462 -13.20 -36.45 25.40
C ARG A 462 -12.69 -35.00 25.26
N ASN A 463 -11.39 -34.84 24.97
CA ASN A 463 -10.80 -33.53 24.66
C ASN A 463 -11.08 -33.03 23.24
N THR A 464 -11.46 -33.88 22.29
CA THR A 464 -11.81 -33.44 20.92
C THR A 464 -13.17 -32.76 20.86
N PHE A 465 -14.18 -33.24 21.61
CA PHE A 465 -15.49 -32.57 21.70
C PHE A 465 -15.45 -31.29 22.54
N ARG A 466 -14.66 -31.25 23.62
CA ARG A 466 -14.45 -30.00 24.38
C ARG A 466 -13.55 -29.01 23.66
N ARG A 467 -12.59 -29.42 22.81
CA ARG A 467 -11.83 -28.49 21.94
C ARG A 467 -12.68 -27.95 20.79
N ALA A 468 -13.61 -28.73 20.22
CA ALA A 468 -14.52 -28.22 19.20
C ALA A 468 -15.58 -27.26 19.77
N ALA A 469 -16.03 -27.48 21.02
CA ALA A 469 -16.93 -26.56 21.73
C ALA A 469 -16.20 -25.35 22.33
N ALA A 470 -14.97 -25.50 22.84
CA ALA A 470 -14.16 -24.37 23.32
C ALA A 470 -13.57 -23.53 22.18
N ALA A 471 -13.34 -24.10 21.00
CA ALA A 471 -12.97 -23.33 19.80
C ALA A 471 -14.15 -22.55 19.18
N ARG A 472 -15.40 -22.82 19.62
CA ARG A 472 -16.59 -22.01 19.28
C ARG A 472 -16.96 -21.00 20.36
N ALA A 473 -16.35 -21.07 21.54
CA ALA A 473 -16.63 -20.19 22.69
C ALA A 473 -15.53 -19.14 22.94
N ASP A 474 -14.52 -19.08 22.06
CA ASP A 474 -13.49 -18.03 22.02
C ASP A 474 -13.62 -17.22 20.72
N GLN A 475 -14.86 -16.87 20.35
CA GLN A 475 -15.08 -15.67 19.54
C GLN A 475 -14.95 -14.47 20.49
N THR A 476 -13.73 -14.27 20.96
CA THR A 476 -13.27 -12.92 21.28
C THR A 476 -13.57 -12.09 20.03
N HIS A 477 -14.48 -11.13 20.13
CA HIS A 477 -14.66 -10.13 19.07
C HIS A 477 -13.25 -9.69 18.64
N PRO A 478 -12.92 -9.73 17.33
CA PRO A 478 -11.61 -9.29 16.90
C PRO A 478 -11.41 -7.88 17.46
N PRO A 479 -10.26 -7.59 18.10
CA PRO A 479 -10.02 -6.28 18.65
C PRO A 479 -10.25 -5.25 17.56
N THR A 480 -11.20 -4.33 17.80
CA THR A 480 -11.37 -3.16 16.96
C THR A 480 -10.14 -2.30 17.17
N TYR A 481 -9.14 -2.47 16.31
CA TYR A 481 -7.93 -1.69 16.39
C TYR A 481 -8.22 -0.28 15.87
N VAL A 482 -8.45 0.67 16.78
CA VAL A 482 -8.31 2.10 16.45
C VAL A 482 -6.82 2.36 16.25
N VAL A 483 -6.32 2.07 15.04
CA VAL A 483 -4.93 2.33 14.66
C VAL A 483 -4.82 3.78 14.23
N ASN A 484 -3.82 4.50 14.73
CA ASN A 484 -3.54 5.85 14.24
C ASN A 484 -3.09 5.77 12.77
N LEU A 485 -3.65 6.60 11.90
CA LEU A 485 -3.32 6.68 10.46
C LEU A 485 -1.81 6.73 10.15
N ARG A 486 -0.99 7.25 11.08
CA ARG A 486 0.48 7.29 10.94
C ARG A 486 1.16 5.93 11.05
N ASP A 487 0.50 4.98 11.69
CA ASP A 487 1.00 3.62 11.93
C ASP A 487 0.52 2.63 10.85
N VAL A 488 -0.33 3.09 9.93
CA VAL A 488 -0.83 2.29 8.80
C VAL A 488 0.18 2.39 7.63
N PRO A 489 0.72 1.26 7.13
CA PRO A 489 1.70 1.25 6.05
C PRO A 489 1.20 1.88 4.74
N TRP A 490 2.12 2.14 3.80
CA TRP A 490 1.77 2.49 2.42
C TRP A 490 0.91 1.39 1.76
N PRO A 491 -0.10 1.72 0.93
CA PRO A 491 -0.44 3.04 0.35
C PRO A 491 -1.39 3.92 1.20
N TYR A 492 -1.79 3.45 2.38
CA TYR A 492 -2.97 3.97 3.09
C TYR A 492 -2.83 5.39 3.65
N SER A 493 -1.61 5.84 3.97
CA SER A 493 -1.36 7.23 4.42
C SER A 493 -1.31 8.26 3.28
N ALA A 494 -1.17 7.82 2.03
CA ALA A 494 -1.07 8.68 0.84
C ALA A 494 -2.39 8.85 0.08
N TRP A 495 -3.35 7.93 0.24
CA TRP A 495 -4.72 8.10 -0.29
C TRP A 495 -5.59 9.02 0.57
N TYR A 496 -5.14 9.35 1.79
CA TYR A 496 -5.87 10.17 2.76
C TYR A 496 -5.39 11.64 2.80
N LYS A 497 -4.18 11.92 2.32
CA LYS A 497 -3.68 13.30 2.12
C LYS A 497 -4.01 13.74 0.71
#